data_AF-A0A969SYB4-F1
#
_entry.id   AF-A0A969SYB4-F1
#
_cell.length_a   1.000
_cell.length_b   1.000
_cell.length_c   1.000
_cell.angle_alpha   90.00
_cell.angle_beta   90.00
_cell.angle_gamma   90.00
#
_symmetry.space_group_name_H-M   'P 1'
#
loop_
_entity.id
_entity.type
_entity.pdbx_description
1 polymer ?
#
loop_
_entity_poly.entity_id
_entity_poly.type
_entity_poly.pdbx_seq_one_letter_code
_entity_poly.pdbx_strand_id
1 'polypeptide(L)'
;MPQQPDSSLNLESPDLKTIVAQATQLSRAERLELITILQAFNQAETDFNRRANQKEIALNRRGIRGGRGSFEDKYINGYGPYRYLRYWYGKTHKSVYLGKVNKFRTLGETE
;
A
#
# COMPACT_ATOMS: atom_id res chain seq x y z
N MET A 1 -20.57 22.83 33.94
CA MET A 1 -20.56 21.85 32.83
C MET A 1 -19.10 21.67 32.41
N PRO A 2 -18.44 20.54 32.72
CA PRO A 2 -17.07 20.32 32.28
C PRO A 2 -17.07 19.94 30.80
N GLN A 3 -16.40 20.73 29.96
CA GLN A 3 -16.05 20.31 28.60
C GLN A 3 -14.68 19.64 28.66
N GLN A 4 -14.66 18.32 28.45
CA GLN A 4 -13.41 17.60 28.15
C GLN A 4 -13.05 17.91 26.70
N PRO A 5 -11.87 18.47 26.40
CA PRO A 5 -11.44 18.59 25.02
C PRO A 5 -11.01 17.24 24.48
N ASP A 6 -11.53 16.96 23.30
CA ASP A 6 -11.38 15.79 22.46
C ASP A 6 -9.99 15.17 22.47
N SER A 7 -9.96 13.85 22.69
CA SER A 7 -8.82 12.98 22.45
C SER A 7 -8.49 12.97 20.96
N SER A 8 -7.66 13.92 20.55
CA SER A 8 -6.93 13.87 19.29
C SER A 8 -6.02 12.64 19.31
N LEU A 9 -6.37 11.66 18.48
CA LEU A 9 -5.54 10.51 18.14
C LEU A 9 -4.20 11.02 17.57
N ASN A 10 -3.18 11.12 18.42
CA ASN A 10 -1.80 11.20 17.99
C ASN A 10 -1.48 9.93 17.19
N LEU A 11 -1.57 10.02 15.86
CA LEU A 11 -0.93 9.09 14.94
C LEU A 11 0.58 9.35 15.01
N GLU A 12 1.22 8.97 16.12
CA GLU A 12 2.66 8.79 16.13
C GLU A 12 2.98 7.69 15.11
N SER A 13 3.64 8.08 14.02
CA SER A 13 4.19 7.13 13.06
C SER A 13 5.04 6.13 13.83
N PRO A 14 4.78 4.82 13.73
CA PRO A 14 5.50 3.84 14.53
C PRO A 14 7.00 3.93 14.24
N ASP A 15 7.80 4.09 15.30
CA ASP A 15 9.26 4.10 15.20
C ASP A 15 9.77 2.79 14.59
N LEU A 16 10.82 2.85 13.79
CA LEU A 16 11.42 1.69 13.13
C LEU A 16 11.84 0.63 14.15
N LYS A 17 12.31 1.04 15.33
CA LYS A 17 12.67 0.10 16.41
C LYS A 17 11.47 -0.69 16.89
N THR A 18 10.32 -0.05 17.02
CA THR A 18 9.06 -0.68 17.42
C THR A 18 8.58 -1.67 16.36
N ILE A 19 8.66 -1.31 15.08
CA ILE A 19 8.31 -2.21 13.97
C ILE A 19 9.21 -3.45 13.95
N VAL A 20 10.53 -3.26 14.12
CA VAL A 20 11.48 -4.38 14.17
C VAL A 20 11.21 -5.27 15.38
N ALA A 21 10.95 -4.69 16.56
CA ALA A 21 10.60 -5.45 17.76
C ALA A 21 9.30 -6.25 17.62
N GLN A 22 8.30 -5.72 16.91
CA GLN A 22 7.09 -6.46 16.59
C GLN A 22 7.35 -7.58 15.57
N ALA A 23 8.20 -7.31 14.57
CA ALA A 23 8.56 -8.30 13.56
C ALA A 23 9.34 -9.50 14.16
N THR A 24 10.08 -9.32 15.25
CA THR A 24 10.77 -10.46 15.92
C THR A 24 9.79 -11.40 16.62
N GLN A 25 8.61 -10.93 17.02
CA GLN A 25 7.55 -11.73 17.65
C GLN A 25 6.80 -12.61 16.63
N LEU A 26 6.88 -12.30 15.35
CA LEU A 26 6.28 -13.10 14.28
C LEU A 26 6.99 -14.44 14.11
N SER A 27 6.25 -15.47 13.72
CA SER A 27 6.81 -16.74 13.30
C SER A 27 7.71 -16.59 12.06
N ARG A 28 8.56 -17.58 11.79
CA ARG A 28 9.43 -17.57 10.59
C ARG A 28 8.62 -17.42 9.30
N ALA A 29 7.47 -18.09 9.20
CA ALA A 29 6.61 -18.03 8.03
C ALA A 29 6.02 -16.63 7.83
N GLU A 30 5.53 -16.01 8.91
CA GLU A 30 4.97 -14.66 8.87
C GLU A 30 6.03 -13.60 8.57
N ARG A 31 7.26 -13.76 9.09
CA ARG A 31 8.39 -12.88 8.73
C ARG A 31 8.73 -12.95 7.23
N LEU A 32 8.72 -14.14 6.64
CA LEU A 32 8.95 -14.31 5.21
C LEU A 32 7.83 -13.70 4.37
N GLU A 33 6.59 -13.83 4.84
CA GLU A 33 5.45 -13.17 4.21
C GLU A 33 5.58 -11.64 4.29
N LEU A 34 5.94 -11.09 5.46
CA LEU A 34 6.18 -9.65 5.64
C LEU A 34 7.26 -9.13 4.68
N ILE A 35 8.38 -9.84 4.54
CA ILE A 35 9.44 -9.50 3.59
C ILE A 35 8.89 -9.48 2.15
N THR A 36 8.07 -10.47 1.80
CA THR A 36 7.45 -10.56 0.46
C THR A 36 6.51 -9.38 0.21
N ILE A 37 5.71 -8.99 1.21
CA ILE A 37 4.82 -7.83 1.14
C ILE A 37 5.62 -6.55 0.91
N LEU A 38 6.70 -6.33 1.68
CA LEU A 38 7.56 -5.14 1.54
C LEU A 38 8.25 -5.07 0.18
N GLN A 39 8.71 -6.21 -0.35
CA GLN A 39 9.27 -6.30 -1.71
C GLN A 39 8.22 -5.96 -2.77
N ALA A 40 7.01 -6.51 -2.65
CA ALA A 40 5.91 -6.22 -3.56
C ALA A 40 5.49 -4.75 -3.49
N PHE A 41 5.53 -4.13 -2.31
CA PHE A 41 5.24 -2.72 -2.12
C PHE A 41 6.25 -1.82 -2.86
N ASN A 42 7.55 -2.01 -2.62
CA ASN A 42 8.61 -1.25 -3.29
C ASN A 42 8.55 -1.39 -4.82
N GLN A 43 8.25 -2.60 -5.31
CA GLN A 43 8.07 -2.86 -6.74
C GLN A 43 6.86 -2.09 -7.31
N ALA A 44 5.73 -2.13 -6.60
CA ALA A 44 4.52 -1.43 -7.01
C ALA A 44 4.72 0.10 -7.03
N GLU A 45 5.44 0.67 -6.06
CA GLU A 45 5.81 2.10 -6.05
C GLU A 45 6.71 2.47 -7.23
N THR A 46 7.73 1.66 -7.50
CA THR A 46 8.64 1.89 -8.64
C THR A 46 7.87 1.89 -9.97
N ASP A 47 6.98 0.92 -10.16
CA ASP A 47 6.15 0.82 -11.37
C ASP A 47 5.10 1.94 -11.46
N PHE A 48 4.53 2.36 -10.33
CA PHE A 48 3.60 3.50 -10.28
C PHE A 48 4.28 4.80 -10.71
N ASN A 49 5.46 5.09 -10.16
CA ASN A 49 6.25 6.27 -10.52
C ASN A 49 6.69 6.24 -11.99
N ARG A 50 7.08 5.06 -12.50
CA ARG A 50 7.42 4.89 -13.92
C ARG A 50 6.22 5.17 -14.84
N ARG A 51 5.01 4.73 -14.48
CA ARG A 51 3.78 4.98 -15.26
C ARG A 51 3.29 6.43 -15.15
N ALA A 52 3.47 7.08 -13.99
CA ALA A 52 3.16 8.50 -13.83
C ALA A 52 4.03 9.37 -14.77
N ASN A 53 5.30 8.98 -14.97
CA ASN A 53 6.22 9.62 -15.91
C ASN A 53 6.00 9.20 -17.38
N GLN A 54 5.22 8.14 -17.65
CA GLN A 54 4.92 7.61 -18.97
C GLN A 54 3.40 7.58 -19.21
N LYS A 55 2.76 8.74 -19.17
CA LYS A 55 1.37 8.94 -19.64
C LYS A 55 1.23 8.83 -21.17
N GLU A 56 2.06 8.04 -21.81
CA GLU A 56 1.92 7.63 -23.20
C GLU A 56 2.37 6.17 -23.29
N ILE A 57 1.67 5.37 -24.11
CA ILE A 57 1.87 3.92 -24.30
C ILE A 57 1.13 3.06 -23.26
N ALA A 58 -0.15 3.35 -23.05
CA ALA A 58 -1.12 2.35 -22.63
C ALA A 58 -1.36 1.36 -23.78
N LEU A 59 -1.06 0.07 -23.58
CA LEU A 59 -1.90 -1.10 -23.94
C LEU A 59 -1.18 -2.44 -24.05
N ASN A 60 0.16 -2.52 -24.06
CA ASN A 60 0.82 -3.78 -24.47
C ASN A 60 2.05 -4.15 -23.66
N ARG A 61 1.90 -4.56 -22.39
CA ARG A 61 2.92 -5.40 -21.73
C ARG A 61 2.29 -6.45 -20.83
N ARG A 62 1.91 -7.59 -21.43
CA ARG A 62 2.04 -8.93 -20.80
C ARG A 62 3.50 -9.11 -20.39
N GLY A 63 3.91 -8.50 -19.28
CA GLY A 63 5.28 -8.69 -18.83
C GLY A 63 5.44 -10.00 -18.05
N ILE A 64 6.69 -10.32 -17.84
CA ILE A 64 7.21 -11.65 -17.60
C ILE A 64 6.96 -12.10 -16.16
N ARG A 65 6.54 -13.37 -16.06
CA ARG A 65 6.54 -14.30 -14.92
C ARG A 65 7.04 -13.79 -13.56
N GLY A 66 6.14 -13.87 -12.58
CA GLY A 66 6.45 -14.37 -11.23
C GLY A 66 6.99 -13.35 -10.23
N GLY A 67 6.08 -12.69 -9.51
CA GLY A 67 6.39 -11.73 -8.45
C GLY A 67 6.03 -10.31 -8.88
N ARG A 68 4.73 -10.00 -8.94
CA ARG A 68 4.23 -8.68 -9.29
C ARG A 68 3.39 -8.15 -8.15
N GLY A 69 3.98 -7.25 -7.36
CA GLY A 69 3.21 -6.31 -6.56
C GLY A 69 2.53 -5.30 -7.47
N SER A 70 1.21 -5.08 -7.31
CA SER A 70 0.51 -4.01 -8.00
C SER A 70 -0.52 -3.35 -7.09
N PHE A 71 -0.68 -2.04 -7.20
CA PHE A 71 -1.76 -1.32 -6.55
C PHE A 71 -3.07 -1.48 -7.33
N GLU A 72 -4.16 -1.74 -6.61
CA GLU A 72 -5.51 -1.85 -7.16
C GLU A 72 -6.46 -1.00 -6.32
N ASP A 73 -7.13 -0.03 -6.95
CA ASP A 73 -8.13 0.82 -6.30
C ASP A 73 -9.52 0.24 -6.54
N LYS A 74 -10.26 -0.05 -5.47
CA LYS A 74 -11.61 -0.65 -5.53
C LYS A 74 -12.66 0.24 -4.88
N TYR A 75 -13.86 0.24 -5.46
CA TYR A 75 -15.06 0.77 -4.80
C TYR A 75 -15.88 -0.41 -4.29
N ILE A 76 -16.35 -0.33 -3.06
CA ILE A 76 -17.17 -1.35 -2.40
C ILE A 76 -18.48 -0.69 -1.99
N ASN A 77 -19.62 -1.18 -2.51
CA ASN A 77 -20.96 -0.63 -2.24
C ASN A 77 -21.08 0.88 -2.46
N GLY A 78 -20.39 1.43 -3.48
CA GLY A 78 -20.37 2.86 -3.78
C GLY A 78 -19.43 3.69 -2.90
N TYR A 79 -18.79 3.10 -1.89
CA TYR A 79 -17.78 3.74 -1.05
C TYR A 79 -16.37 3.43 -1.57
N GLY A 80 -15.49 4.43 -1.60
CA GLY A 80 -14.12 4.29 -2.13
C GLY A 80 -13.55 5.61 -2.69
N PRO A 81 -12.40 5.56 -3.40
CA PRO A 81 -11.61 4.37 -3.71
C PRO A 81 -10.79 3.84 -2.53
N TYR A 82 -10.71 2.52 -2.39
CA TYR A 82 -9.89 1.80 -1.41
C TYR A 82 -8.67 1.21 -2.11
N ARG A 83 -7.46 1.51 -1.63
CA ARG A 83 -6.20 1.00 -2.18
C ARG A 83 -5.89 -0.36 -1.59
N TYR A 84 -5.56 -1.31 -2.45
CA TYR A 84 -5.03 -2.61 -2.08
C TYR A 84 -3.67 -2.85 -2.74
N LEU A 85 -2.72 -3.43 -2.00
CA LEU A 85 -1.54 -4.07 -2.57
C LEU A 85 -1.87 -5.51 -2.92
N ARG A 86 -1.65 -5.90 -4.17
CA ARG A 86 -1.90 -7.25 -4.65
C ARG A 86 -0.59 -7.93 -5.00
N TYR A 87 -0.34 -9.11 -4.45
CA TYR A 87 0.93 -9.82 -4.57
C TYR A 87 0.74 -11.34 -4.58
N TRP A 88 1.75 -12.05 -5.08
CA TRP A 88 1.80 -13.51 -5.03
C TRP A 88 2.61 -13.97 -3.83
N TYR A 89 2.06 -14.91 -3.07
CA TYR A 89 2.76 -15.61 -2.01
C TYR A 89 2.62 -17.13 -2.24
N GLY A 90 3.74 -17.77 -2.60
CA GLY A 90 3.72 -19.15 -3.09
C GLY A 90 2.84 -19.29 -4.34
N LYS A 91 1.76 -20.07 -4.25
CA LYS A 91 0.78 -20.31 -5.33
C LYS A 91 -0.53 -19.53 -5.15
N THR A 92 -0.60 -18.64 -4.17
CA THR A 92 -1.83 -17.92 -3.81
C THR A 92 -1.67 -16.42 -4.09
N HIS A 93 -2.73 -15.82 -4.64
CA HIS A 93 -2.81 -14.39 -4.86
C HIS A 93 -3.44 -13.72 -3.63
N LYS A 94 -2.67 -12.89 -2.93
CA LYS A 94 -3.09 -12.21 -1.71
C LYS A 94 -3.32 -10.72 -1.97
N SER A 95 -4.10 -10.09 -1.10
CA SER A 95 -4.39 -8.66 -1.16
C SER A 95 -4.33 -8.07 0.25
N VAL A 96 -3.58 -6.98 0.40
CA VAL A 96 -3.45 -6.23 1.66
C VAL A 96 -4.09 -4.87 1.47
N TYR A 97 -5.01 -4.51 2.37
CA TYR A 97 -5.64 -3.19 2.37
C TYR A 97 -4.63 -2.14 2.85
N LEU A 98 -4.43 -1.09 2.05
CA LEU A 98 -3.50 -0.01 2.36
C LEU A 98 -4.19 1.26 2.84
N GLY A 99 -5.52 1.34 2.77
CA GLY A 99 -6.28 2.50 3.20
C GLY A 99 -7.22 3.06 2.13
N LYS A 100 -7.94 4.12 2.50
CA LYS A 100 -8.80 4.89 1.59
C LYS A 100 -7.97 5.92 0.83
N VAL A 101 -8.13 5.99 -0.48
CA VAL A 101 -7.48 7.00 -1.32
C VAL A 101 -8.29 8.29 -1.25
N ASN A 102 -7.70 9.33 -0.68
CA ASN A 102 -8.29 10.67 -0.73
C ASN A 102 -8.01 11.27 -2.11
N LYS A 103 -9.07 11.51 -2.90
CA LYS A 103 -8.97 12.13 -4.24
C LYS A 103 -8.41 13.57 -4.22
N PHE A 104 -8.25 14.19 -3.06
CA PHE A 104 -7.87 15.60 -2.94
C PHE A 104 -6.36 15.88 -2.94
N ARG A 105 -5.48 14.89 -3.14
CA ARG A 105 -4.02 15.12 -3.17
C ARG A 105 -3.43 15.38 -4.57
N THR A 106 -4.28 15.69 -5.57
CA THR A 106 -3.86 15.92 -6.97
C THR A 106 -4.36 17.25 -7.54
N LEU A 107 -4.52 18.28 -6.70
CA LEU A 107 -4.71 19.67 -7.12
C LEU A 107 -3.87 20.54 -6.20
N GLY A 108 -2.64 20.84 -6.61
CA GLY A 108 -1.76 21.67 -5.79
C GLY A 108 -0.36 21.84 -6.34
N GLU A 109 -0.21 22.07 -7.65
CA GLU A 109 0.94 22.81 -8.20
C GLU A 109 0.44 23.59 -9.43
N THR A 110 -0.11 24.77 -9.17
CA THR A 110 -0.14 25.91 -10.10
C THR A 110 0.10 27.13 -9.21
N GLU A 111 1.36 27.52 -9.10
CA GLU A 111 1.74 28.92 -8.99
C GLU A 111 2.46 29.31 -10.28
#